data_AF-A0A5C7RZW8-F1
#
_entry.id   AF-A0A5C7RZW8-F1
#
_cell.length_a   1.000
_cell.length_b   1.000
_cell.length_c   1.000
_cell.angle_alpha   90.00
_cell.angle_beta   90.00
_cell.angle_gamma   90.00
#
_symmetry.space_group_name_H-M   'P 1'
#
loop_
_entity.id
_entity.type
_entity.pdbx_description
1 polymer ?
#
loop_
_entity_poly.entity_id
_entity_poly.type
_entity_poly.pdbx_seq_one_letter_code
_entity_poly.pdbx_strand_id
1 'polypeptide(L)'
;MSHVVALCGLTAKDSRLLETVINRAASGRHQFQAVQAENAQSPKIAIVDASSPVSLGLYEELRRRHPQLISVTISDHGMAGDTRYRIERRSLFLQVMRVLEDLAQHEFTGTKVTVHPTLTAKTQNAGPSAASLSAPREAAFVTDRRPAAATQRAGSGRQPHRARADARSPGATGNHL
;
A
#
# COMPACT_ATOMS: atom_id res chain seq x y z
N MET A 1 9.38 25.50 2.37
CA MET A 1 8.41 25.28 1.26
C MET A 1 7.30 24.37 1.75
N SER A 2 6.07 24.49 1.23
CA SER A 2 4.95 23.64 1.62
C SER A 2 4.77 22.47 0.66
N HIS A 3 4.55 21.26 1.19
CA HIS A 3 4.40 20.02 0.43
C HIS A 3 3.13 19.30 0.85
N VAL A 4 2.28 19.00 -0.14
CA VAL A 4 1.05 18.24 0.07
C VAL A 4 1.36 16.74 0.08
N VAL A 5 0.89 16.07 1.13
CA VAL A 5 1.01 14.63 1.37
C VAL A 5 -0.37 14.00 1.24
N ALA A 6 -0.57 13.19 0.21
CA ALA A 6 -1.81 12.44 0.01
C ALA A 6 -1.83 11.18 0.89
N LEU A 7 -2.91 10.96 1.62
CA LEU A 7 -3.17 9.73 2.38
C LEU A 7 -4.05 8.81 1.53
N CYS A 8 -3.51 7.67 1.12
CA CYS A 8 -4.19 6.74 0.21
C CYS A 8 -4.83 5.61 1.02
N GLY A 9 -6.16 5.58 1.14
CA GLY A 9 -6.91 4.38 1.59
C GLY A 9 -6.42 3.73 2.89
N LEU A 10 -5.95 4.56 3.84
CA LEU A 10 -5.44 4.12 5.13
C LEU A 10 -6.59 3.77 6.07
N THR A 11 -6.31 3.01 7.13
CA THR A 11 -7.29 2.82 8.21
C THR A 11 -7.66 4.17 8.83
N ALA A 12 -8.89 4.32 9.34
CA ALA A 12 -9.32 5.57 9.98
C ALA A 12 -8.40 6.00 11.13
N LYS A 13 -7.87 5.01 11.87
CA LYS A 13 -6.88 5.22 12.92
C LYS A 13 -5.58 5.81 12.39
N ASP A 14 -4.98 5.18 11.39
CA ASP A 14 -3.69 5.61 10.84
C ASP A 14 -3.82 6.93 10.10
N SER A 15 -4.91 7.13 9.36
CA SER A 15 -5.22 8.40 8.71
C SER A 15 -5.28 9.54 9.72
N ARG A 16 -6.04 9.37 10.81
CA ARG A 16 -6.18 10.42 11.83
C ARG A 16 -4.86 10.71 12.55
N LEU A 17 -4.08 9.66 12.83
CA LEU A 17 -2.75 9.78 13.42
C LEU A 17 -1.83 10.59 12.51
N LEU A 18 -1.76 10.24 11.22
CA LEU A 18 -0.89 10.90 10.26
C LEU A 18 -1.32 12.34 9.99
N GLU A 19 -2.61 12.61 9.82
CA GLU A 19 -3.12 13.98 9.72
C GLU A 19 -2.68 14.83 10.93
N THR A 20 -2.82 14.27 12.13
CA THR A 20 -2.47 14.99 13.36
C THR A 20 -0.97 15.25 13.45
N VAL A 21 -0.15 14.23 13.21
CA VAL A 21 1.31 14.34 13.32
C VAL A 21 1.86 15.27 12.24
N ILE A 22 1.45 15.09 11.00
CA ILE A 22 1.98 15.84 9.85
C ILE A 22 1.53 17.31 9.93
N ASN A 23 0.25 17.58 10.17
CA ASN A 23 -0.26 18.96 10.16
C ASN A 23 0.15 19.77 11.40
N ARG A 24 0.46 19.10 12.53
CA ARG A 24 0.96 19.78 13.74
C ARG A 24 2.47 19.88 13.79
N ALA A 25 3.20 19.07 13.03
CA ALA A 25 4.64 19.12 13.03
C ALA A 25 5.12 20.44 12.43
N ALA A 26 5.70 21.30 13.28
CA ALA A 26 6.45 22.46 12.83
C ALA A 26 7.83 21.98 12.37
N SER A 27 7.97 21.62 11.10
CA SER A 27 9.27 21.32 10.51
C SER A 27 9.86 22.60 9.90
N GLY A 28 11.00 23.03 10.43
CA GLY A 28 11.53 24.40 10.21
C GLY A 28 11.93 24.71 8.77
N ARG A 29 12.19 23.69 7.94
CA ARG A 29 12.61 23.86 6.52
C ARG A 29 11.50 23.52 5.52
N HIS A 30 10.68 22.51 5.86
CA HIS A 30 9.61 22.00 5.02
C HIS A 30 8.32 21.98 5.82
N GLN A 31 7.25 22.54 5.28
CA GLN A 31 5.92 22.38 5.85
C GLN A 31 5.22 21.26 5.09
N PHE A 32 4.57 20.36 5.83
CA PHE A 32 3.82 19.26 5.25
C PHE A 32 2.34 19.42 5.56
N GLN A 33 1.51 19.11 4.58
CA GLN A 33 0.07 19.13 4.74
C GLN A 33 -0.50 17.77 4.33
N ALA A 34 -1.02 17.02 5.29
CA ALA A 34 -1.73 15.78 5.05
C ALA A 34 -3.15 16.06 4.57
N VAL A 35 -3.51 15.46 3.44
CA VAL A 35 -4.84 15.50 2.84
C VAL A 35 -5.24 14.12 2.35
N GLN A 36 -6.53 13.83 2.32
CA GLN A 36 -7.03 12.59 1.71
C GLN A 36 -6.72 12.57 0.20
N ALA A 37 -6.40 11.41 -0.35
CA ALA A 37 -6.02 11.26 -1.76
C ALA A 37 -7.08 11.80 -2.74
N GLU A 38 -8.35 11.71 -2.39
CA GLU A 38 -9.49 12.23 -3.17
C GLU A 38 -9.46 13.76 -3.30
N ASN A 39 -8.96 14.45 -2.27
CA ASN A 39 -8.92 15.91 -2.19
C ASN A 39 -7.55 16.49 -2.61
N ALA A 40 -6.59 15.63 -2.94
CA ALA A 40 -5.24 16.03 -3.27
C ALA A 40 -5.15 16.53 -4.73
N GLN A 41 -5.07 17.84 -4.93
CA GLN A 41 -4.98 18.44 -6.27
C GLN A 41 -3.56 18.39 -6.87
N SER A 42 -2.53 18.57 -6.04
CA SER A 42 -1.12 18.58 -6.49
C SER A 42 -0.17 17.93 -5.47
N PRO A 43 -0.44 16.68 -5.05
CA PRO A 43 0.40 16.00 -4.07
C PRO A 43 1.81 15.76 -4.62
N LYS A 44 2.80 15.96 -3.77
CA LYS A 44 4.21 15.59 -4.05
C LYS A 44 4.57 14.24 -3.44
N ILE A 45 3.88 13.87 -2.37
CA ILE A 45 4.11 12.65 -1.61
C ILE A 45 2.77 11.93 -1.47
N ALA A 46 2.78 10.60 -1.53
CA ALA A 46 1.66 9.76 -1.15
C ALA A 46 2.08 8.76 -0.08
N ILE A 47 1.31 8.64 0.98
CA ILE A 47 1.47 7.60 1.99
C ILE A 47 0.48 6.47 1.68
N VAL A 48 1.02 5.28 1.47
CA VAL A 48 0.30 4.11 0.94
C VAL A 48 0.49 2.93 1.88
N ASP A 49 -0.58 2.22 2.18
CA ASP A 49 -0.56 0.99 2.96
C ASP A 49 -0.47 -0.22 2.02
N ALA A 50 0.65 -0.95 2.06
CA ALA A 50 0.89 -2.11 1.21
C ALA A 50 -0.05 -3.30 1.49
N SER A 51 -0.68 -3.35 2.67
CA SER A 51 -1.63 -4.41 3.04
C SER A 51 -3.07 -4.10 2.62
N SER A 52 -3.34 -2.87 2.17
CA SER A 52 -4.68 -2.42 1.78
C SER A 52 -4.80 -2.36 0.25
N PRO A 53 -5.61 -3.22 -0.39
CA PRO A 53 -5.82 -3.14 -1.84
C PRO A 53 -6.48 -1.83 -2.28
N VAL A 54 -7.30 -1.23 -1.40
CA VAL A 54 -7.92 0.08 -1.63
C VAL A 54 -6.84 1.17 -1.68
N SER A 55 -5.86 1.11 -0.78
CA SER A 55 -4.75 2.06 -0.74
C SER A 55 -3.92 2.01 -2.03
N LEU A 56 -3.60 0.79 -2.49
CA LEU A 56 -2.85 0.58 -3.73
C LEU A 56 -3.61 1.10 -4.95
N GLY A 57 -4.92 0.81 -5.06
CA GLY A 57 -5.74 1.30 -6.16
C GLY A 57 -5.81 2.83 -6.23
N LEU A 58 -6.00 3.49 -5.08
CA LEU A 58 -5.99 4.97 -5.01
C LEU A 58 -4.63 5.55 -5.36
N TYR A 59 -3.55 4.89 -4.94
CA TYR A 59 -2.19 5.31 -5.27
C TYR A 59 -1.91 5.21 -6.78
N GLU A 60 -2.32 4.13 -7.44
CA GLU A 60 -2.16 3.96 -8.88
C GLU A 60 -2.90 5.03 -9.67
N GLU A 61 -4.13 5.36 -9.26
CA GLU A 61 -4.90 6.45 -9.86
C GLU A 61 -4.22 7.80 -9.66
N LEU A 62 -3.75 8.07 -8.45
CA LEU A 62 -3.05 9.32 -8.12
C LEU A 62 -1.74 9.45 -8.90
N ARG A 63 -0.99 8.36 -9.08
CA ARG A 63 0.25 8.31 -9.86
C ARG A 63 0.01 8.50 -11.35
N ARG A 64 -1.13 8.00 -11.88
CA ARG A 64 -1.54 8.26 -13.26
C ARG A 64 -1.78 9.75 -13.51
N ARG A 65 -2.39 10.45 -12.55
CA ARG A 65 -2.63 11.91 -12.60
C ARG A 65 -1.35 12.72 -12.31
N HIS A 66 -0.47 12.20 -11.45
CA HIS A 66 0.75 12.87 -11.01
C HIS A 66 1.95 11.91 -11.11
N PRO A 67 2.60 11.79 -12.29
CA PRO A 67 3.68 10.82 -12.51
C PRO A 67 4.92 11.02 -11.64
N GLN A 68 5.12 12.25 -11.15
CA GLN A 68 6.23 12.66 -10.29
C GLN A 68 5.96 12.43 -8.78
N LEU A 69 4.87 11.76 -8.44
CA LEU A 69 4.49 11.46 -7.07
C LEU A 69 5.44 10.43 -6.46
N ILE A 70 5.97 10.75 -5.27
CA ILE A 70 6.84 9.85 -4.52
C ILE A 70 5.99 9.13 -3.47
N SER A 71 6.06 7.81 -3.43
CA SER A 71 5.39 6.97 -2.43
C SER A 71 6.23 6.80 -1.18
N VAL A 72 5.55 6.81 -0.04
CA VAL A 72 6.02 6.31 1.25
C VAL A 72 5.14 5.12 1.62
N THR A 73 5.72 3.93 1.72
CA THR A 73 4.96 2.70 1.92
C THR A 73 4.94 2.25 3.38
N ILE A 74 3.75 2.02 3.92
CA ILE A 74 3.52 1.42 5.24
C ILE A 74 3.33 -0.08 5.05
N SER A 75 4.04 -0.89 5.82
CA SER A 75 3.85 -2.35 5.85
C SER A 75 4.16 -2.90 7.23
N ASP A 76 3.75 -4.13 7.51
CA ASP A 76 3.96 -4.74 8.83
C ASP A 76 5.42 -4.91 9.22
N HIS A 77 6.33 -5.00 8.25
CA HIS A 77 7.76 -5.22 8.46
C HIS A 77 8.66 -4.15 7.79
N GLY A 78 8.08 -3.12 7.16
CA GLY A 78 8.85 -2.10 6.44
C GLY A 78 9.54 -2.60 5.15
N MET A 79 9.21 -3.81 4.69
CA MET A 79 9.87 -4.45 3.54
C MET A 79 9.14 -4.24 2.21
N ALA A 80 7.86 -3.87 2.23
CA ALA A 80 7.08 -3.60 1.02
C ALA A 80 7.23 -2.14 0.58
N GLY A 81 7.14 -1.91 -0.73
CA GLY A 81 7.18 -0.58 -1.33
C GLY A 81 8.06 -0.53 -2.57
N ASP A 82 7.73 0.39 -3.47
CA ASP A 82 8.47 0.66 -4.70
C ASP A 82 9.65 1.61 -4.50
N THR A 83 9.60 2.45 -3.46
CA THR A 83 10.67 3.38 -3.10
C THR A 83 11.48 2.89 -1.91
N ARG A 84 12.57 3.61 -1.62
CA ARG A 84 13.36 3.46 -0.39
C ARG A 84 12.65 3.98 0.86
N TYR A 85 11.57 4.75 0.69
CA TYR A 85 10.85 5.36 1.80
C TYR A 85 9.79 4.38 2.30
N ARG A 86 10.18 3.55 3.26
CA ARG A 86 9.34 2.49 3.82
C ARG A 86 9.25 2.64 5.33
N ILE A 87 8.08 2.38 5.87
CA ILE A 87 7.80 2.52 7.30
C ILE A 87 7.15 1.24 7.80
N GLU A 88 7.70 0.69 8.88
CA GLU A 88 7.04 -0.37 9.63
C GLU A 88 5.83 0.18 10.37
N ARG A 89 4.66 -0.44 10.23
CA ARG A 89 3.40 0.02 10.86
C ARG A 89 3.54 0.24 12.36
N ARG A 90 4.28 -0.62 13.07
CA ARG A 90 4.53 -0.50 14.51
C ARG A 90 5.32 0.76 14.88
N SER A 91 6.11 1.28 13.96
CA SER A 91 6.97 2.44 14.13
C SER A 91 6.46 3.69 13.40
N LEU A 92 5.23 3.65 12.86
CA LEU A 92 4.65 4.70 12.02
C LEU A 92 4.75 6.09 12.64
N PHE A 93 4.29 6.20 13.90
CA PHE A 93 4.27 7.46 14.63
C PHE A 93 5.66 8.06 14.84
N LEU A 94 6.67 7.23 15.10
CA LEU A 94 8.03 7.68 15.40
C LEU A 94 8.81 8.06 14.14
N GLN A 95 8.52 7.40 13.01
CA GLN A 95 9.34 7.51 11.80
C GLN A 95 8.76 8.45 10.74
N VAL A 96 7.45 8.70 10.72
CA VAL A 96 6.80 9.44 9.63
C VAL A 96 7.46 10.80 9.36
N MET A 97 7.66 11.63 10.38
CA MET A 97 8.24 12.97 10.17
C MET A 97 9.69 12.91 9.72
N ARG A 98 10.46 11.98 10.29
CA ARG A 98 11.86 11.76 9.89
C ARG A 98 11.95 11.34 8.42
N VAL A 99 11.09 10.43 7.97
CA VAL A 99 11.06 9.96 6.59
C VAL A 99 10.60 11.07 5.64
N LEU A 100 9.60 11.87 6.01
CA LEU A 100 9.15 13.00 5.21
C LEU A 100 10.23 14.09 5.07
N GLU A 101 10.97 14.38 6.14
CA GLU A 101 12.09 15.32 6.10
C GLU A 101 13.25 14.81 5.24
N ASP A 102 13.63 13.53 5.39
CA ASP A 102 14.66 12.89 4.57
C ASP A 102 14.29 12.91 3.08
N LEU A 103 13.05 12.53 2.76
CA LEU A 103 12.50 12.60 1.41
C LEU A 103 12.57 14.03 0.87
N ALA A 104 12.13 15.03 1.64
CA ALA A 104 12.13 16.41 1.17
C ALA A 104 13.55 16.95 0.92
N GLN A 105 14.51 16.57 1.77
CA GLN A 105 15.92 16.95 1.59
C GLN A 105 16.49 16.37 0.31
N HIS A 106 16.24 15.08 0.03
CA HIS A 106 16.84 14.40 -1.11
C HIS A 106 16.13 14.64 -2.44
N GLU A 107 14.81 14.67 -2.45
CA GLU A 107 14.01 14.69 -3.68
C GLU A 107 13.64 16.12 -4.12
N PHE A 108 13.52 17.07 -3.19
CA PHE A 108 13.14 18.44 -3.52
C PHE A 108 14.32 19.42 -3.57
N THR A 109 15.40 19.14 -2.84
CA THR A 109 16.61 19.99 -2.87
C THR A 109 17.60 19.51 -3.93
N GLY A 110 17.58 18.22 -4.27
CA GLY A 110 18.40 17.64 -5.33
C GLY A 110 17.60 17.50 -6.62
N THR A 111 17.89 18.33 -7.62
CA THR A 111 17.39 18.14 -9.00
C THR A 111 18.05 16.92 -9.66
N LYS A 112 17.77 15.71 -9.13
CA LYS A 112 18.12 14.43 -9.75
C LYS A 112 16.96 13.47 -9.54
N VAL A 113 16.03 13.52 -10.49
CA VAL A 113 15.00 12.50 -10.69
C VAL A 113 15.71 11.16 -10.87
N THR A 114 15.80 10.38 -9.80
CA THR A 114 16.33 9.03 -9.87
C THR A 114 15.19 8.14 -10.36
N VAL A 115 15.07 8.00 -11.68
CA VAL A 115 14.27 6.96 -12.32
C VAL A 115 14.77 5.62 -11.79
N HIS A 116 14.05 5.04 -10.85
CA HIS A 116 14.40 3.74 -10.29
C HIS A 116 14.13 2.66 -11.36
N PRO A 117 15.13 1.83 -11.72
CA PRO A 117 14.93 0.78 -12.71
C PRO A 117 13.96 -0.24 -12.13
N THR A 118 12.89 -0.51 -12.87
CA THR A 118 12.10 -1.72 -12.72
C THR A 118 13.05 -2.90 -12.86
N LEU A 119 13.23 -3.69 -11.80
CA LEU A 119 13.97 -4.95 -11.86
C LEU A 119 13.25 -5.91 -12.81
N THR A 120 13.55 -5.80 -14.10
CA THR A 120 13.32 -6.89 -15.05
C THR A 120 14.39 -7.93 -14.76
N ALA A 121 14.02 -8.97 -14.01
CA ALA A 121 14.82 -10.18 -13.89
C ALA A 121 14.95 -10.80 -15.28
N LYS A 122 16.04 -10.47 -15.97
CA LYS A 122 16.41 -11.00 -17.27
C LYS A 122 17.01 -12.39 -17.02
N THR A 123 16.25 -13.43 -17.33
CA THR A 123 16.73 -14.81 -17.52
C THR A 123 17.99 -14.77 -18.38
N GLN A 124 19.13 -15.09 -17.79
CA GLN A 124 20.39 -15.19 -18.47
C GLN A 124 20.38 -16.44 -19.35
N ASN A 125 20.27 -16.19 -20.66
CA ASN A 125 20.65 -17.11 -21.70
C ASN A 125 22.19 -17.17 -21.71
N ALA A 126 22.77 -18.29 -21.28
CA ALA A 126 24.20 -18.58 -21.43
C ALA A 126 24.36 -19.82 -22.31
N GLY A 127 24.90 -19.58 -23.50
CA GLY A 127 25.45 -20.54 -24.45
C GLY A 127 26.09 -19.72 -25.58
N PRO A 128 27.15 -20.19 -26.27
CA PRO A 128 27.52 -21.60 -26.46
C PRO A 128 29.02 -21.92 -26.26
N SER A 129 29.33 -23.14 -25.83
CA SER A 129 30.56 -23.83 -26.29
C SER A 129 30.45 -25.33 -26.06
N ALA A 130 30.96 -26.05 -27.05
CA ALA A 130 30.65 -27.42 -27.38
C ALA A 130 31.49 -28.47 -26.64
N ALA A 131 30.90 -29.68 -26.62
CA ALA A 131 31.52 -31.00 -26.59
C ALA A 131 32.31 -31.42 -25.33
N SER A 132 31.73 -32.37 -24.59
CA SER A 132 32.34 -33.70 -24.53
C SER A 132 31.31 -34.76 -24.15
N LEU A 133 31.32 -35.86 -24.93
CA LEU A 133 30.50 -37.05 -24.76
C LEU A 133 30.87 -37.79 -23.47
N SER A 134 29.87 -38.26 -22.73
CA SER A 134 29.84 -39.58 -22.08
C SER A 134 28.48 -39.81 -21.43
N ALA A 135 27.66 -40.66 -22.06
CA ALA A 135 26.68 -41.49 -21.37
C ALA A 135 27.29 -42.91 -21.32
N PRO A 136 26.97 -43.76 -20.32
CA PRO A 136 25.67 -44.42 -20.35
C PRO A 136 24.97 -44.61 -18.97
N ARG A 137 23.64 -44.65 -19.07
CA ARG A 137 22.65 -45.47 -18.34
C ARG A 137 23.12 -46.26 -17.12
N GLU A 138 22.40 -46.11 -16.00
CA GLU A 138 21.83 -47.27 -15.29
C GLU A 138 20.64 -46.91 -14.38
N ALA A 139 19.66 -47.82 -14.37
CA ALA A 139 18.55 -48.09 -13.44
C ALA A 139 17.66 -46.90 -12.93
N ALA A 140 16.40 -46.74 -13.32
CA ALA A 140 15.22 -47.63 -13.30
C ALA A 140 14.62 -47.89 -11.89
N PHE A 141 13.29 -47.76 -11.83
CA PHE A 141 12.34 -48.24 -10.79
C PHE A 141 12.30 -47.40 -9.47
N VAL A 142 11.16 -47.03 -8.86
CA VAL A 142 9.82 -47.61 -8.77
C VAL A 142 8.76 -46.52 -8.56
N THR A 143 7.62 -46.74 -9.21
CA THR A 143 6.28 -46.16 -9.03
C THR A 143 5.64 -46.55 -7.68
N ASP A 144 5.04 -45.62 -6.93
CA ASP A 144 3.82 -45.89 -6.13
C ASP A 144 3.16 -44.55 -5.74
N ARG A 145 2.06 -44.13 -6.39
CA ARG A 145 0.66 -44.45 -6.08
C ARG A 145 0.31 -44.42 -4.58
N ARG A 146 -0.26 -43.30 -4.12
CA ARG A 146 -1.61 -43.34 -3.50
C ARG A 146 -2.24 -41.97 -3.29
N PRO A 147 -3.45 -41.74 -3.83
CA PRO A 147 -4.41 -40.76 -3.36
C PRO A 147 -5.45 -41.40 -2.41
N ALA A 148 -6.02 -40.60 -1.51
CA ALA A 148 -7.32 -40.84 -0.85
C ALA A 148 -7.79 -39.48 -0.28
N ALA A 149 -8.80 -38.82 -0.84
CA ALA A 149 -10.25 -39.06 -0.67
C ALA A 149 -10.68 -38.84 0.81
N ALA A 150 -11.23 -37.66 1.14
CA ALA A 150 -12.65 -37.33 1.12
C ALA A 150 -13.43 -37.96 2.29
N THR A 151 -14.01 -37.12 3.17
CA THR A 151 -15.29 -37.38 3.83
C THR A 151 -15.94 -36.07 4.30
N GLN A 152 -17.18 -35.91 3.88
CA GLN A 152 -18.16 -34.88 4.19
C GLN A 152 -18.71 -35.02 5.62
N ARG A 153 -19.19 -33.90 6.20
CA ARG A 153 -20.50 -33.78 6.90
C ARG A 153 -20.64 -32.32 7.38
N ALA A 154 -21.56 -31.52 6.83
CA ALA A 154 -23.00 -31.49 7.06
C ALA A 154 -23.39 -30.90 8.43
N GLY A 155 -24.07 -29.76 8.37
CA GLY A 155 -24.72 -29.02 9.47
C GLY A 155 -24.98 -27.59 8.99
N SER A 156 -26.01 -27.30 8.20
CA SER A 156 -27.45 -27.31 8.52
C SER A 156 -27.77 -26.42 9.73
N GLY A 157 -28.34 -25.22 9.49
CA GLY A 157 -28.74 -24.35 10.60
C GLY A 157 -29.20 -22.93 10.25
N ARG A 158 -30.36 -22.81 9.58
CA ARG A 158 -31.40 -21.75 9.77
C ARG A 158 -31.07 -20.25 9.53
N GLN A 159 -31.58 -19.73 8.41
CA GLN A 159 -32.42 -18.51 8.39
C GLN A 159 -33.84 -18.84 8.91
N PRO A 160 -34.83 -17.92 9.07
CA PRO A 160 -34.84 -16.44 9.19
C PRO A 160 -35.76 -15.91 10.34
N HIS A 161 -35.64 -14.64 10.76
CA HIS A 161 -36.74 -13.83 11.36
C HIS A 161 -36.32 -12.35 11.22
N ARG A 162 -36.86 -11.54 10.29
CA ARG A 162 -38.13 -10.79 10.33
C ARG A 162 -38.44 -10.07 11.65
N ALA A 163 -38.16 -8.76 11.66
CA ALA A 163 -38.99 -7.66 12.17
C ALA A 163 -38.45 -6.41 11.42
N ARG A 164 -39.10 -5.74 10.46
CA ARG A 164 -40.47 -5.24 10.27
C ARG A 164 -40.90 -4.20 11.33
N ALA A 165 -40.99 -2.96 10.84
CA ALA A 165 -41.85 -1.85 11.28
C ALA A 165 -41.45 -1.18 12.62
N ASP A 166 -41.59 0.13 12.85
CA ASP A 166 -42.49 1.12 12.24
C ASP A 166 -42.05 2.56 12.62
N ALA A 167 -42.48 3.50 11.78
CA ALA A 167 -42.99 4.84 12.11
C ALA A 167 -42.16 5.86 12.95
N ARG A 168 -41.72 6.97 12.31
CA ARG A 168 -42.42 8.27 12.28
C ARG A 168 -41.52 9.41 11.77
N SER A 169 -42.01 10.09 10.73
CA SER A 169 -41.63 11.45 10.31
C SER A 169 -42.23 12.52 11.26
N PRO A 170 -42.37 13.80 10.85
CA PRO A 170 -41.50 14.94 11.17
C PRO A 170 -42.18 15.96 12.12
N GLY A 171 -41.40 16.84 12.76
CA GLY A 171 -41.88 18.09 13.34
C GLY A 171 -40.86 19.18 13.02
N ALA A 172 -41.07 20.08 12.05
CA ALA A 172 -42.06 21.16 12.00
C ALA A 172 -41.85 22.23 13.09
N THR A 173 -41.53 23.43 12.60
CA THR A 173 -41.86 24.77 13.11
C THR A 173 -41.25 25.28 14.42
N GLY A 174 -40.58 26.44 14.29
CA GLY A 174 -40.13 27.27 15.40
C GLY A 174 -39.42 28.54 14.94
N ASN A 175 -40.06 29.30 14.07
CA ASN A 175 -39.70 30.68 13.73
C ASN A 175 -40.19 31.58 14.89
N HIS A 176 -39.36 32.45 15.46
CA HIS A 176 -39.79 33.73 16.05
C HIS A 176 -38.58 34.56 16.51
N LEU A 177 -38.44 35.72 15.86
CA LEU A 177 -37.97 37.04 16.32
C LEU A 177 -36.61 37.14 17.03
#